data_AF-A0AAX3KXW5-F1
#
_entry.id   AF-A0AAX3KXW5-F1
#
_cell.length_a   1.000
_cell.length_b   1.000
_cell.length_c   1.000
_cell.angle_alpha   90.00
_cell.angle_beta   90.00
_cell.angle_gamma   90.00
#
_symmetry.space_group_name_H-M   'P 1'
#
loop_
_entity.id
_entity.type
_entity.pdbx_description
1 polymer ?
#
loop_
_entity_poly.entity_id
_entity_poly.type
_entity_poly.pdbx_seq_one_letter_code
_entity_poly.pdbx_strand_id
1 'polypeptide(L)'
;MDRLLLGTGLLIPFWLTIGVGLTALAYPGYSHVDHALSRLGAVDAPTQGFSAWLNNVPLGVLFVLVALGLARRFRTSRLAGLSAALILLHGLASFATGLFPCDQGCAPLQPSVSQQLHNLAGLVMFLSLTLASALWAWLGKRLLASPGLAVFSAICTMLALVTAGMMASAVADGQGFGLYQRLNYAVGVGWLAVLSGMARRSPGGQP
;
A
#
# COMPACT_ATOMS: atom_id res chain seq x y z
N MET A 1 2.66 -23.65 5.16
CA MET A 1 3.48 -22.44 4.95
C MET A 1 2.73 -21.39 4.15
N ASP A 2 2.34 -21.66 2.90
CA ASP A 2 1.72 -20.66 2.01
C ASP A 2 0.42 -20.05 2.58
N ARG A 3 -0.43 -20.85 3.24
CA ARG A 3 -1.65 -20.35 3.89
C ARG A 3 -1.37 -19.36 5.04
N LEU A 4 -0.25 -19.52 5.75
CA LEU A 4 0.15 -18.61 6.82
C LEU A 4 0.67 -17.29 6.23
N LEU A 5 1.52 -17.38 5.20
CA LEU A 5 2.02 -16.22 4.45
C LEU A 5 0.88 -15.39 3.83
N LEU A 6 -0.09 -16.04 3.19
CA LEU A 6 -1.29 -15.36 2.68
C LEU A 6 -2.23 -14.88 3.80
N GLY A 7 -2.13 -15.44 5.01
CA GLY A 7 -2.90 -14.99 6.16
C GLY A 7 -2.51 -13.58 6.61
N THR A 8 -1.24 -13.20 6.46
CA THR A 8 -0.75 -11.89 6.91
C THR A 8 -1.35 -10.73 6.12
N GLY A 9 -1.77 -10.97 4.86
CA GLY A 9 -2.43 -9.95 4.04
C GLY A 9 -3.75 -9.46 4.60
N LEU A 10 -4.43 -10.28 5.41
CA LEU A 10 -5.64 -9.87 6.12
C LEU A 10 -5.35 -8.88 7.26
N LEU A 11 -4.12 -8.87 7.79
CA LEU A 11 -3.72 -8.00 8.90
C LEU A 11 -3.34 -6.59 8.45
N ILE A 12 -2.94 -6.42 7.18
CA ILE A 12 -2.47 -5.14 6.61
C ILE A 12 -3.43 -3.98 6.86
N PRO A 13 -4.73 -4.05 6.48
CA PRO A 13 -5.65 -2.93 6.70
C PRO A 13 -5.80 -2.58 8.18
N PHE A 14 -5.88 -3.57 9.07
CA PHE A 14 -6.01 -3.34 10.51
C PHE A 14 -4.75 -2.70 11.08
N TRP A 15 -3.57 -3.20 10.70
CA TRP A 15 -2.31 -2.65 11.18
C TRP A 15 -2.12 -1.21 10.69
N LEU A 16 -2.45 -0.92 9.42
CA LEU A 16 -2.42 0.44 8.89
C LEU A 16 -3.31 1.38 9.72
N THR A 17 -4.55 0.99 10.00
CA THR A 17 -5.46 1.81 10.81
C THR A 17 -4.93 2.04 12.23
N ILE A 18 -4.44 0.98 12.89
CA ILE A 18 -3.93 1.06 14.26
C ILE A 18 -2.67 1.91 14.32
N GLY A 19 -1.66 1.62 13.48
CA GLY A 19 -0.38 2.31 13.51
C GLY A 19 -0.53 3.80 13.22
N VAL A 20 -1.32 4.14 12.19
CA VAL A 20 -1.63 5.53 11.84
C VAL A 20 -2.38 6.21 12.97
N GLY A 21 -3.41 5.56 13.53
CA GLY A 21 -4.21 6.12 14.62
C GLY A 21 -3.34 6.45 15.83
N LEU A 22 -2.47 5.53 16.24
CA LEU A 22 -1.54 5.74 17.36
C LEU A 22 -0.56 6.89 17.11
N THR A 23 0.02 6.98 15.91
CA THR A 23 0.89 8.13 15.57
C THR A 23 0.12 9.45 15.48
N ALA A 24 -1.11 9.45 14.98
CA ALA A 24 -1.91 10.65 14.87
C ALA A 24 -2.34 11.18 16.26
N LEU A 25 -2.68 10.29 17.18
CA LEU A 25 -2.99 10.65 18.57
C LEU A 25 -1.82 11.33 19.29
N ALA A 26 -0.59 10.99 18.92
CA ALA A 26 0.63 11.59 19.46
C ALA A 26 1.11 12.82 18.68
N TYR A 27 0.34 13.32 17.70
CA TYR A 27 0.67 14.49 16.89
C TYR A 27 -0.42 15.57 17.06
N PRO A 28 -0.26 16.53 17.99
CA PRO A 28 -1.18 17.64 18.17
C PRO A 28 -1.38 18.46 16.87
N GLY A 29 -2.63 18.71 16.50
CA GLY A 29 -2.96 19.48 15.29
C GLY A 29 -2.85 18.68 13.97
N TYR A 30 -2.65 17.36 14.02
CA TYR A 30 -2.69 16.54 12.82
C TYR A 30 -4.12 16.41 12.26
N SER A 31 -4.34 16.86 11.02
CA SER A 31 -5.60 16.66 10.28
C SER A 31 -5.52 15.39 9.42
N HIS A 32 -6.40 14.42 9.64
CA HIS A 32 -6.51 13.25 8.77
C HIS A 32 -7.01 13.58 7.35
N VAL A 33 -7.66 14.74 7.19
CA VAL A 33 -8.24 15.21 5.92
C VAL A 33 -7.19 15.90 5.08
N ASP A 34 -6.39 16.78 5.67
CA ASP A 34 -5.49 17.65 4.91
C ASP A 34 -4.06 17.13 4.91
N HIS A 35 -3.60 16.57 6.02
CA HIS A 35 -2.20 16.16 6.14
C HIS A 35 -1.96 14.78 5.56
N ALA A 36 -0.87 14.66 4.81
CA ALA A 36 -0.36 13.38 4.33
C ALA A 36 -0.10 12.41 5.49
N LEU A 37 -0.25 11.11 5.23
CA LEU A 37 0.20 10.02 6.09
C LEU A 37 1.69 10.14 6.43
N SER A 38 2.51 10.50 5.44
CA SER A 38 3.96 10.67 5.60
C SER A 38 4.34 11.77 6.60
N ARG A 39 3.45 12.75 6.84
CA ARG A 39 3.70 13.83 7.80
C ARG A 39 3.84 13.29 9.23
N LEU A 40 3.25 12.14 9.54
CA LEU A 40 3.40 11.46 10.82
C LEU A 40 4.84 10.98 11.09
N GLY A 41 5.67 10.85 10.05
CA GLY A 41 7.08 10.50 10.17
C GLY A 41 8.02 11.58 9.64
N ALA A 42 7.54 12.80 9.44
CA ALA A 42 8.34 13.90 8.90
C ALA A 42 9.47 14.30 9.84
N VAL A 43 10.49 14.95 9.29
CA VAL A 43 11.49 15.68 10.08
C VAL A 43 10.77 16.69 11.00
N ASP A 44 11.18 16.73 12.26
CA ASP A 44 10.65 17.54 13.36
C ASP A 44 9.19 17.24 13.76
N ALA A 45 8.60 16.16 13.24
CA ALA A 45 7.31 15.70 13.74
C ALA A 45 7.44 15.14 15.17
N PRO A 46 6.46 15.37 16.07
CA PRO A 46 6.46 14.79 17.42
C PRO A 46 6.61 13.26 17.43
N THR A 47 6.17 12.62 16.34
CA THR A 47 6.18 11.17 16.16
C THR A 47 7.32 10.64 15.29
N GLN A 48 8.25 11.49 14.85
CA GLN A 48 9.36 11.12 13.96
C GLN A 48 10.13 9.89 14.47
N GLY A 49 10.46 9.87 15.77
CA GLY A 49 11.29 8.82 16.36
C GLY A 49 10.70 7.40 16.33
N PHE A 50 9.38 7.26 16.20
CA PHE A 50 8.73 5.94 16.26
C PHE A 50 7.74 5.65 15.13
N SER A 51 7.34 6.64 14.33
CA SER A 51 6.32 6.47 13.30
C SER A 51 6.69 5.43 12.25
N ALA A 52 7.93 5.44 11.75
CA ALA A 52 8.40 4.45 10.78
C ALA A 52 8.44 3.02 11.37
N TRP A 53 8.82 2.90 12.64
CA TRP A 53 8.86 1.62 13.36
C TRP A 53 7.46 1.04 13.61
N LEU A 54 6.46 1.91 13.77
CA LEU A 54 5.08 1.48 13.99
C LEU A 54 4.31 1.24 12.68
N ASN A 55 4.60 2.02 11.64
CA ASN A 55 3.88 2.00 10.38
C ASN A 55 4.68 1.29 9.27
N ASN A 56 5.75 1.91 8.79
CA ASN A 56 6.48 1.51 7.59
C ASN A 56 7.11 0.12 7.70
N VAL A 57 7.78 -0.16 8.82
CA VAL A 57 8.50 -1.44 9.01
C VAL A 57 7.54 -2.62 9.10
N PRO A 58 6.51 -2.63 9.98
CA PRO A 58 5.61 -3.78 10.05
C PRO A 58 4.78 -3.94 8.77
N LEU A 59 4.32 -2.85 8.15
CA LEU A 59 3.62 -2.92 6.86
C LEU A 59 4.51 -3.52 5.78
N GLY A 60 5.76 -3.04 5.65
CA GLY A 60 6.74 -3.58 4.71
C GLY A 60 6.93 -5.08 4.87
N VAL A 61 7.08 -5.57 6.11
CA VAL A 61 7.16 -7.00 6.41
C VAL A 61 5.90 -7.74 5.96
N LEU A 62 4.70 -7.23 6.29
CA LEU A 62 3.45 -7.87 5.90
C LEU A 62 3.30 -7.98 4.38
N PHE A 63 3.62 -6.93 3.62
CA PHE A 63 3.60 -6.96 2.14
C PHE A 63 4.60 -7.97 1.57
N VAL A 64 5.82 -8.02 2.09
CA VAL A 64 6.83 -9.01 1.69
C VAL A 64 6.32 -10.43 1.91
N LEU A 65 5.73 -10.72 3.09
CA LEU A 65 5.21 -12.05 3.40
C LEU A 65 4.06 -12.46 2.46
N VAL A 66 3.15 -11.54 2.14
CA VAL A 66 2.07 -11.80 1.17
C VAL A 66 2.63 -12.06 -0.23
N ALA A 67 3.61 -11.25 -0.67
CA ALA A 67 4.26 -11.44 -1.96
C ALA A 67 4.89 -12.84 -2.08
N LEU A 68 5.62 -13.28 -1.05
CA LEU A 68 6.19 -14.63 -1.00
C LEU A 68 5.09 -15.70 -1.02
N GLY A 69 3.99 -15.50 -0.30
CA GLY A 69 2.82 -16.38 -0.32
C GLY A 69 2.22 -16.51 -1.73
N LEU A 70 2.02 -15.40 -2.43
CA LEU A 70 1.47 -15.37 -3.79
C LEU A 70 2.42 -16.01 -4.81
N ALA A 71 3.71 -15.69 -4.74
CA ALA A 71 4.73 -16.25 -5.63
C ALA A 71 4.79 -17.78 -5.52
N ARG A 72 4.73 -18.32 -4.29
CA ARG A 72 4.70 -19.76 -4.05
C ARG A 72 3.39 -20.39 -4.53
N ARG A 73 2.26 -19.74 -4.23
CA ARG A 73 0.92 -20.24 -4.54
C ARG A 73 0.65 -20.35 -6.04
N PHE A 74 1.18 -19.42 -6.84
CA PHE A 74 0.96 -19.34 -8.29
C PHE A 74 2.26 -19.45 -9.10
N ARG A 75 3.19 -20.30 -8.62
CA ARG A 75 4.54 -20.48 -9.21
C ARG A 75 4.59 -20.80 -10.71
N THR A 76 3.51 -21.35 -11.26
CA THR A 76 3.42 -21.72 -12.68
C THR A 76 2.97 -20.57 -13.58
N SER A 77 2.40 -19.50 -13.01
CA SER A 77 1.89 -18.35 -13.78
C SER A 77 2.88 -17.19 -13.75
N ARG A 78 3.46 -16.86 -14.91
CA ARG A 78 4.38 -15.71 -15.05
C ARG A 78 3.74 -14.38 -14.65
N LEU A 79 2.47 -14.16 -15.01
CA LEU A 79 1.74 -12.93 -14.67
C LEU A 79 1.43 -12.85 -13.17
N ALA A 80 1.13 -13.98 -12.51
CA ALA A 80 1.00 -13.99 -11.05
C ALA A 80 2.34 -13.79 -10.35
N GLY A 81 3.43 -14.32 -10.91
CA GLY A 81 4.80 -14.03 -10.48
C GLY A 81 5.15 -12.56 -10.58
N LEU A 82 4.79 -11.89 -11.69
CA LEU A 82 4.95 -10.44 -11.84
C LEU A 82 4.12 -9.68 -10.79
N SER A 83 2.87 -10.06 -10.57
CA SER A 83 2.05 -9.47 -9.51
C SER A 83 2.68 -9.62 -8.11
N ALA A 84 3.23 -10.79 -7.80
CA ALA A 84 3.94 -11.01 -6.55
C ALA A 84 5.21 -10.15 -6.45
N ALA A 85 5.97 -10.01 -7.53
CA ALA A 85 7.15 -9.14 -7.58
C ALA A 85 6.79 -7.66 -7.38
N LEU A 86 5.67 -7.20 -7.94
CA LEU A 86 5.16 -5.84 -7.70
C LEU A 86 4.80 -5.64 -6.22
N ILE A 87 4.11 -6.60 -5.59
CA ILE A 87 3.76 -6.51 -4.15
C ILE A 87 5.03 -6.58 -3.28
N LEU A 88 6.04 -7.36 -3.68
CA LEU A 88 7.34 -7.37 -3.02
C LEU A 88 8.01 -5.99 -3.10
N LEU A 89 8.03 -5.39 -4.29
CA LEU A 89 8.55 -4.04 -4.51
C LEU A 89 7.80 -2.99 -3.68
N HIS A 90 6.48 -3.13 -3.51
CA HIS A 90 5.71 -2.28 -2.60
C HIS A 90 6.19 -2.39 -1.15
N GLY A 91 6.43 -3.61 -0.66
CA GLY A 91 6.97 -3.83 0.68
C GLY A 91 8.36 -3.21 0.87
N LEU A 92 9.23 -3.34 -0.13
CA LEU A 92 10.55 -2.70 -0.11
C LEU A 92 10.46 -1.17 -0.13
N ALA A 93 9.56 -0.61 -0.93
CA ALA A 93 9.31 0.83 -0.96
C ALA A 93 8.67 1.35 0.34
N SER A 94 7.91 0.50 1.05
CA SER A 94 7.41 0.81 2.39
C SER A 94 8.56 0.98 3.39
N PHE A 95 9.59 0.13 3.34
CA PHE A 95 10.80 0.35 4.13
C PHE A 95 11.52 1.63 3.73
N ALA A 96 11.67 1.88 2.43
CA ALA A 96 12.35 3.07 1.92
C ALA A 96 11.67 4.37 2.40
N THR A 97 10.34 4.48 2.37
CA THR A 97 9.62 5.65 2.88
C THR A 97 9.80 5.85 4.40
N GLY A 98 10.10 4.79 5.16
CA GLY A 98 10.44 4.89 6.58
C GLY A 98 11.90 5.25 6.84
N LEU A 99 12.82 4.78 6.00
CA LEU A 99 14.26 5.09 6.09
C LEU A 99 14.58 6.50 5.61
N PHE A 100 13.85 7.00 4.63
CA PHE A 100 13.96 8.35 4.09
C PHE A 100 12.72 9.13 4.50
N PRO A 101 12.70 9.78 5.69
CA PRO A 101 11.58 10.59 6.12
C PRO A 101 11.38 11.78 5.17
N CYS A 102 10.13 12.23 5.02
CA CYS A 102 9.84 13.47 4.32
C CYS A 102 10.38 14.67 5.12
N ASP A 103 10.68 15.76 4.44
CA ASP A 103 11.08 17.01 5.08
C ASP A 103 9.92 17.58 5.92
N GLN A 104 10.21 18.61 6.73
CA GLN A 104 9.19 19.25 7.56
C GLN A 104 7.98 19.65 6.72
N GLY A 105 6.81 19.17 7.13
CA GLY A 105 5.55 19.41 6.41
C GLY A 105 5.32 18.61 5.13
N CYS A 106 6.29 17.82 4.65
CA CYS A 106 6.30 17.00 3.42
C CYS A 106 6.06 17.75 2.09
N ALA A 107 6.14 19.08 2.06
CA ALA A 107 5.97 19.87 0.83
C ALA A 107 6.95 21.07 0.78
N PRO A 108 8.27 20.84 0.88
CA PRO A 108 9.25 21.91 0.85
C PRO A 108 9.38 22.53 -0.55
N LEU A 109 9.73 23.81 -0.62
CA LEU A 109 10.07 24.48 -1.88
C LEU A 109 11.36 23.93 -2.50
N GLN A 110 12.32 23.53 -1.66
CA GLN A 110 13.58 22.89 -2.08
C GLN A 110 13.68 21.52 -1.39
N PRO A 111 13.29 20.43 -2.08
CA PRO A 111 13.24 19.11 -1.46
C PRO A 111 14.64 18.54 -1.24
N SER A 112 14.91 18.07 -0.02
CA SER A 112 16.12 17.33 0.31
C SER A 112 16.23 16.03 -0.49
N VAL A 113 17.41 15.42 -0.51
CA VAL A 113 17.58 14.08 -1.11
C VAL A 113 16.68 13.05 -0.42
N SER A 114 16.50 13.15 0.90
CA SER A 114 15.59 12.28 1.65
C SER A 114 14.15 12.43 1.15
N GLN A 115 13.67 13.67 0.99
CA GLN A 115 12.33 13.94 0.44
C GLN A 115 12.15 13.41 -0.99
N GLN A 116 13.17 13.54 -1.84
CA GLN A 116 13.12 13.01 -3.21
C GLN A 116 13.03 11.47 -3.22
N LEU A 117 13.83 10.79 -2.41
CA LEU A 117 13.79 9.34 -2.26
C LEU A 117 12.47 8.87 -1.64
N HIS A 118 11.94 9.61 -0.66
CA HIS A 118 10.63 9.37 -0.07
C HIS A 118 9.51 9.44 -1.12
N ASN A 119 9.51 10.49 -1.94
CA ASN A 119 8.51 10.69 -3.00
C ASN A 119 8.60 9.59 -4.06
N LEU A 120 9.82 9.23 -4.47
CA LEU A 120 10.04 8.12 -5.41
C LEU A 120 9.51 6.80 -4.83
N ALA A 121 9.82 6.50 -3.56
CA ALA A 121 9.32 5.31 -2.90
C ALA A 121 7.78 5.32 -2.79
N GLY A 122 7.16 6.46 -2.46
CA GLY A 122 5.71 6.62 -2.47
C GLY A 122 5.08 6.39 -3.85
N LEU A 123 5.70 6.90 -4.92
CA LEU A 123 5.26 6.63 -6.29
C LEU A 123 5.37 5.15 -6.65
N VAL A 124 6.48 4.49 -6.28
CA VAL A 124 6.68 3.05 -6.47
C VAL A 124 5.59 2.27 -5.71
N MET A 125 5.27 2.65 -4.48
CA MET A 125 4.18 2.05 -3.70
C MET A 125 2.84 2.14 -4.42
N PHE A 126 2.48 3.32 -4.93
CA PHE A 126 1.24 3.52 -5.68
C PHE A 126 1.18 2.69 -6.97
N LEU A 127 2.21 2.78 -7.81
CA LEU A 127 2.24 2.10 -9.11
C LEU A 127 2.24 0.57 -8.94
N SER A 128 3.01 0.05 -7.99
CA SER A 128 3.13 -1.39 -7.77
C SER A 128 1.81 -2.05 -7.40
N LEU A 129 1.05 -1.50 -6.44
CA LEU A 129 -0.26 -2.06 -6.08
C LEU A 129 -1.30 -1.87 -7.19
N THR A 130 -1.31 -0.70 -7.85
CA THR A 130 -2.26 -0.42 -8.95
C THR A 130 -2.04 -1.36 -10.14
N LEU A 131 -0.79 -1.60 -10.52
CA LEU A 131 -0.46 -2.55 -11.58
C LEU A 131 -0.75 -3.99 -11.16
N ALA A 132 -0.46 -4.35 -9.90
CA ALA A 132 -0.80 -5.66 -9.38
C ALA A 132 -2.33 -5.89 -9.40
N SER A 133 -3.15 -4.94 -8.97
CA SER A 133 -4.61 -5.04 -9.05
C SER A 133 -5.11 -5.12 -10.49
N ALA A 134 -4.49 -4.37 -11.41
CA ALA A 134 -4.84 -4.44 -12.83
C ALA A 134 -4.62 -5.84 -13.41
N LEU A 135 -3.51 -6.52 -13.08
CA LEU A 135 -3.27 -7.90 -13.50
C LEU A 135 -4.37 -8.86 -12.99
N TRP A 136 -4.85 -8.64 -11.76
CA TRP A 136 -5.88 -9.47 -11.15
C TRP A 136 -7.30 -9.24 -11.69
N ALA A 137 -7.53 -8.19 -12.47
CA ALA A 137 -8.75 -8.03 -13.26
C ALA A 137 -8.94 -9.18 -14.29
N TRP A 138 -7.85 -9.85 -14.67
CA TRP A 138 -7.89 -11.04 -15.52
C TRP A 138 -7.53 -12.33 -14.77
N LEU A 139 -6.52 -12.27 -13.88
CA LEU A 139 -6.08 -13.45 -13.14
C LEU A 139 -7.15 -13.98 -12.18
N GLY A 140 -8.05 -13.14 -11.65
CA GLY A 140 -9.09 -13.56 -10.73
C GLY A 140 -10.01 -14.66 -11.32
N LYS A 141 -10.39 -14.49 -12.60
CA LYS A 141 -11.17 -15.51 -13.33
C LYS A 141 -10.31 -16.72 -13.69
N ARG A 142 -9.07 -16.51 -14.14
CA ARG A 142 -8.22 -17.60 -14.66
C ARG A 142 -7.61 -18.51 -13.61
N LEU A 143 -7.15 -17.96 -12.49
CA LEU A 143 -6.42 -18.71 -11.46
C LEU A 143 -7.27 -19.04 -10.23
N LEU A 144 -8.36 -18.30 -9.99
CA LEU A 144 -9.23 -18.50 -8.84
C LEU A 144 -10.69 -18.78 -9.21
N ALA A 145 -10.98 -18.97 -10.50
CA ALA A 145 -12.35 -19.21 -11.02
C ALA A 145 -13.38 -18.19 -10.49
N SER A 146 -12.95 -16.95 -10.20
CA SER A 146 -13.79 -15.93 -9.59
C SER A 146 -13.92 -14.69 -10.49
N PRO A 147 -15.04 -14.57 -11.24
CA PRO A 147 -15.40 -13.35 -11.94
C PRO A 147 -15.57 -12.16 -10.99
N GLY A 148 -16.07 -12.41 -9.76
CA GLY A 148 -16.23 -11.37 -8.75
C GLY A 148 -14.91 -10.72 -8.36
N LEU A 149 -13.84 -11.51 -8.14
CA LEU A 149 -12.51 -10.98 -7.85
C LEU A 149 -11.93 -10.20 -9.03
N ALA A 150 -12.18 -10.64 -10.26
CA ALA A 150 -11.76 -9.93 -11.46
C ALA A 150 -12.40 -8.53 -11.54
N VAL A 151 -13.72 -8.45 -11.41
CA VAL A 151 -14.46 -7.17 -11.40
C VAL A 151 -14.00 -6.29 -10.23
N PHE A 152 -13.87 -6.86 -9.03
CA PHE A 152 -13.42 -6.14 -7.85
C PHE A 152 -12.00 -5.56 -8.04
N SER A 153 -11.09 -6.31 -8.63
CA SER A 153 -9.73 -5.84 -8.93
C SER A 153 -9.72 -4.73 -9.97
N ALA A 154 -10.59 -4.79 -10.99
CA ALA A 154 -10.77 -3.72 -11.97
C ALA A 154 -11.31 -2.43 -11.31
N ILE A 155 -12.32 -2.55 -10.45
CA ILE A 155 -12.88 -1.42 -9.69
C ILE A 155 -11.81 -0.80 -8.79
N CYS A 156 -11.06 -1.61 -8.05
CA CYS A 156 -9.98 -1.11 -7.18
C CYS A 156 -8.87 -0.40 -7.98
N THR A 157 -8.53 -0.92 -9.16
CA THR A 157 -7.57 -0.26 -10.06
C THR A 157 -8.09 1.10 -10.51
N MET A 158 -9.36 1.18 -10.93
CA MET A 158 -9.99 2.44 -11.35
C MET A 158 -10.05 3.44 -10.18
N LEU A 159 -10.48 3.01 -9.00
CA LEU A 159 -10.54 3.85 -7.80
C LEU A 159 -9.15 4.35 -7.38
N ALA A 160 -8.10 3.53 -7.51
CA ALA A 160 -6.73 3.96 -7.27
C ALA A 160 -6.30 5.08 -8.24
N LEU A 161 -6.63 4.97 -9.53
CA LEU A 161 -6.34 6.01 -10.51
C LEU A 161 -7.14 7.30 -10.26
N VAL A 162 -8.44 7.18 -9.95
CA VAL A 162 -9.31 8.33 -9.64
C VAL A 162 -8.80 9.08 -8.41
N THR A 163 -8.55 8.36 -7.31
CA THR A 163 -8.05 8.98 -6.07
C THR A 163 -6.66 9.59 -6.25
N ALA A 164 -5.79 9.02 -7.08
CA ALA A 164 -4.52 9.64 -7.44
C ALA A 164 -4.71 10.96 -8.21
N GLY A 165 -5.67 11.02 -9.14
CA GLY A 165 -6.05 12.27 -9.80
C GLY A 165 -6.57 13.32 -8.81
N MET A 166 -7.40 12.91 -7.85
CA MET A 166 -7.91 13.79 -6.79
C MET A 166 -6.78 14.30 -5.87
N MET A 167 -5.80 13.46 -5.54
CA MET A 167 -4.60 13.90 -4.81
C MET A 167 -3.83 14.97 -5.58
N ALA A 168 -3.66 14.80 -6.91
CA ALA A 168 -2.97 15.79 -7.73
C ALA A 168 -3.72 17.14 -7.73
N SER A 169 -5.06 17.14 -7.79
CA SER A 169 -5.88 18.34 -7.63
C SER A 169 -5.74 18.95 -6.23
N ALA A 170 -5.79 18.13 -5.18
CA ALA A 170 -5.66 18.58 -3.79
C ALA A 170 -4.31 19.24 -3.47
N VAL A 171 -3.24 18.89 -4.19
CA VAL A 171 -1.95 19.61 -4.08
C VAL A 171 -2.09 21.06 -4.56
N ALA A 172 -2.87 21.31 -5.61
CA ALA A 172 -3.11 22.67 -6.11
C ALA A 172 -4.05 23.47 -5.19
N ASP A 173 -5.09 22.82 -4.67
CA ASP A 173 -6.12 23.46 -3.83
C ASP A 173 -5.67 23.64 -2.37
N GLY A 174 -4.64 22.90 -1.94
CA GLY A 174 -4.08 22.97 -0.59
C GLY A 174 -4.91 22.28 0.50
N GLN A 175 -5.99 21.58 0.15
CA GLN A 175 -6.90 20.91 1.10
C GLN A 175 -7.29 19.49 0.63
N GLY A 176 -7.58 18.60 1.58
CA GLY A 176 -8.12 17.27 1.28
C GLY A 176 -7.10 16.22 0.79
N PHE A 177 -5.82 16.56 0.67
CA PHE A 177 -4.79 15.62 0.21
C PHE A 177 -4.72 14.36 1.09
N GLY A 178 -4.75 14.53 2.42
CA GLY A 178 -4.74 13.43 3.38
C GLY A 178 -5.89 12.45 3.19
N LEU A 179 -7.11 12.95 2.94
CA LEU A 179 -8.29 12.13 2.67
C LEU A 179 -8.11 11.28 1.41
N TYR A 180 -7.75 11.90 0.30
CA TYR A 180 -7.60 11.19 -0.98
C TYR A 180 -6.45 10.18 -0.93
N GLN A 181 -5.34 10.50 -0.24
CA GLN A 181 -4.26 9.56 -0.01
C GLN A 181 -4.71 8.34 0.82
N ARG A 182 -5.52 8.55 1.85
CA ARG A 182 -6.07 7.47 2.68
C ARG A 182 -7.03 6.59 1.91
N LEU A 183 -7.91 7.18 1.11
CA LEU A 183 -8.81 6.44 0.23
C LEU A 183 -8.03 5.61 -0.79
N ASN A 184 -7.02 6.21 -1.43
CA ASN A 184 -6.14 5.51 -2.37
C ASN A 184 -5.47 4.29 -1.70
N TYR A 185 -4.88 4.49 -0.52
CA TYR A 185 -4.17 3.41 0.15
C TYR A 185 -5.13 2.34 0.70
N ALA A 186 -6.30 2.74 1.23
CA ALA A 186 -7.36 1.85 1.70
C ALA A 186 -7.88 0.94 0.58
N VAL A 187 -8.08 1.48 -0.62
CA VAL A 187 -8.46 0.69 -1.81
C VAL A 187 -7.40 -0.37 -2.11
N GLY A 188 -6.12 0.01 -2.14
CA GLY A 188 -5.02 -0.92 -2.42
C GLY A 188 -4.87 -2.03 -1.39
N VAL A 189 -4.87 -1.69 -0.09
CA VAL A 189 -4.72 -2.70 0.97
C VAL A 189 -5.97 -3.55 1.16
N GLY A 190 -7.16 -2.98 0.96
CA GLY A 190 -8.42 -3.71 0.94
C GLY A 190 -8.46 -4.72 -0.21
N TRP A 191 -8.03 -4.31 -1.41
CA TRP A 191 -7.86 -5.20 -2.54
C TRP A 191 -6.94 -6.39 -2.21
N LEU A 192 -5.75 -6.09 -1.67
CA LEU A 192 -4.77 -7.12 -1.33
C LEU A 192 -5.30 -8.08 -0.26
N ALA A 193 -6.01 -7.58 0.75
CA ALA A 193 -6.62 -8.41 1.79
C ALA A 193 -7.64 -9.41 1.20
N VAL A 194 -8.52 -8.96 0.29
CA VAL A 194 -9.48 -9.84 -0.39
C VAL A 194 -8.75 -10.88 -1.25
N LEU A 195 -7.80 -10.46 -2.08
CA LEU A 195 -7.00 -11.36 -2.90
C LEU A 195 -6.31 -12.42 -2.03
N SER A 196 -5.65 -12.00 -0.95
CA SER A 196 -4.92 -12.88 -0.05
C SER A 196 -5.85 -13.87 0.65
N GLY A 197 -7.02 -13.41 1.12
CA GLY A 197 -8.05 -14.25 1.71
C GLY A 197 -8.59 -15.30 0.76
N MET A 198 -8.82 -14.95 -0.50
CA MET A 198 -9.29 -15.87 -1.54
C MET A 198 -8.19 -16.87 -1.93
N ALA A 199 -6.99 -16.40 -2.25
CA ALA A 199 -5.85 -17.24 -2.61
C ALA A 199 -5.50 -18.28 -1.51
N ARG A 200 -5.72 -17.92 -0.24
CA ARG A 200 -5.57 -18.82 0.92
C ARG A 200 -6.60 -19.94 0.97
N ARG A 201 -7.85 -19.65 0.56
CA ARG A 201 -9.01 -20.56 0.65
C ARG A 201 -9.15 -21.44 -0.59
N SER A 202 -8.71 -20.97 -1.75
CA SER A 202 -8.84 -21.74 -2.99
C SER A 202 -8.07 -23.06 -2.89
N PRO A 203 -8.71 -24.20 -3.25
CA PRO A 203 -8.00 -25.48 -3.38
C PRO A 203 -6.77 -25.26 -4.26
N GLY A 204 -5.65 -25.88 -3.90
CA GLY A 204 -4.38 -25.73 -4.61
C GLY A 204 -4.51 -26.14 -6.07
N GLY A 205 -4.97 -25.22 -6.93
CA GLY A 205 -5.09 -25.45 -8.36
C GLY A 205 -3.70 -25.58 -8.94
N GLN A 206 -3.28 -26.82 -9.19
CA GLN A 206 -2.43 -27.09 -10.35
C GLN A 206 -3.30 -26.90 -11.59
N PRO A 207 -2.84 -26.19 -12.63
CA PRO A 207 -3.28 -26.53 -13.97
C PRO A 207 -2.86 -27.96 -14.31
#